data_AF-A0A8F3EPY2-F1
#
_entry.id   AF-A0A8F3EPY2-F1
#
_cell.length_a   1.000
_cell.length_b   1.000
_cell.length_c   1.000
_cell.angle_alpha   90.00
_cell.angle_beta   90.00
_cell.angle_gamma   90.00
#
_symmetry.space_group_name_H-M   'P 1'
#
loop_
_entity.id
_entity.type
_entity.pdbx_description
1 polymer ?
#
loop_
_entity_poly.entity_id
_entity_poly.type
_entity_poly.pdbx_seq_one_letter_code
_entity_poly.pdbx_strand_id
1 'polypeptide(L)'
;MNLIFKQSINSPFDIALFLQSKGYRQNHDYIVLTSFAVNAVYALFVPQSDSDRFKSYTIMTYHSILYIFEMTNKRDIKSEFEDEIKTVDF
;
A
#
# COMPACT_ATOMS: atom_id res chain seq x y z
N MET A 1 7.71 7.85 -4.47
CA MET A 1 6.45 7.50 -3.77
C MET A 1 6.06 8.65 -2.84
N ASN A 2 4.76 8.90 -2.61
CA ASN A 2 4.28 9.97 -1.73
C ASN A 2 3.47 9.41 -0.56
N LEU A 3 3.80 9.75 0.69
CA LEU A 3 2.97 9.41 1.84
C LEU A 3 1.67 10.25 1.80
N ILE A 4 0.52 9.59 1.70
CA ILE A 4 -0.79 10.26 1.63
C ILE A 4 -1.67 10.00 2.85
N PHE A 5 -1.37 8.96 3.64
CA PHE A 5 -2.13 8.62 4.83
C PHE A 5 -1.22 7.97 5.89
N LYS A 6 -1.36 8.42 7.14
CA LYS A 6 -0.69 7.88 8.32
C LYS A 6 -1.68 7.90 9.49
N GLN A 7 -1.99 6.74 10.08
CA GLN A 7 -2.93 6.66 11.20
C GLN A 7 -2.53 5.57 12.19
N SER A 8 -2.61 5.87 13.49
CA SER A 8 -2.49 4.85 14.54
C SER A 8 -3.65 3.86 14.48
N ILE A 9 -3.33 2.58 14.65
CA ILE A 9 -4.27 1.46 14.57
C ILE A 9 -4.20 0.62 15.84
N ASN A 10 -5.32 0.00 16.19
CA ASN A 10 -5.34 -1.02 17.23
C ASN A 10 -4.79 -2.33 16.67
N SER A 11 -3.87 -2.97 17.40
CA SER A 11 -3.28 -4.25 17.02
C SER A 11 -4.09 -5.43 17.58
N PRO A 12 -4.32 -6.52 16.82
CA PRO A 12 -3.85 -6.75 15.44
C PRO A 12 -4.71 -6.03 14.39
N PHE A 13 -4.06 -5.49 13.36
CA PHE A 13 -4.72 -4.92 12.18
C PHE A 13 -4.40 -5.76 10.96
N ASP A 14 -5.43 -6.21 10.25
CA ASP A 14 -5.29 -6.99 9.02
C ASP A 14 -5.63 -6.12 7.81
N ILE A 15 -4.61 -5.79 7.02
CA ILE A 15 -4.75 -4.96 5.82
C ILE A 15 -5.66 -5.63 4.79
N ALA A 16 -5.59 -6.95 4.62
CA ALA A 16 -6.42 -7.67 3.66
C ALA A 16 -7.90 -7.61 4.06
N LEU A 17 -8.22 -7.85 5.33
CA LEU A 17 -9.60 -7.70 5.83
C LEU A 17 -10.09 -6.25 5.72
N PHE A 18 -9.23 -5.27 6.01
CA PHE A 18 -9.56 -3.86 5.82
C PHE A 18 -9.91 -3.55 4.36
N LEU A 19 -9.09 -4.00 3.40
CA LEU A 19 -9.34 -3.77 1.96
C LEU A 19 -10.61 -4.48 1.47
N GLN A 20 -10.85 -5.72 1.91
CA GLN A 20 -12.07 -6.46 1.61
C GLN A 20 -13.32 -5.76 2.16
N SER A 21 -13.24 -5.20 3.39
CA SER A 21 -14.35 -4.43 3.97
C SER A 21 -14.70 -3.17 3.19
N LYS A 22 -13.77 -2.67 2.36
CA LYS A 22 -13.98 -1.54 1.43
C LYS A 22 -14.44 -1.97 0.04
N GLY A 23 -14.60 -3.27 -0.20
CA GLY A 23 -15.05 -3.83 -1.47
C GLY A 23 -13.93 -4.17 -2.45
N TYR A 24 -12.66 -4.05 -2.06
CA TYR A 24 -11.54 -4.45 -2.92
C TYR A 24 -11.35 -5.98 -2.91
N ARG A 25 -10.98 -6.54 -4.06
CA ARG A 25 -10.80 -7.98 -4.25
C ARG A 25 -9.33 -8.37 -4.33
N GLN A 26 -8.96 -9.40 -3.58
CA GLN A 26 -7.61 -9.96 -3.63
C GLN A 26 -7.31 -10.55 -5.00
N ASN A 27 -6.07 -10.42 -5.47
CA ASN A 27 -5.59 -10.87 -6.78
C ASN A 27 -6.25 -10.19 -7.98
N HIS A 28 -7.05 -9.15 -7.76
CA HIS A 28 -7.62 -8.31 -8.81
C HIS A 28 -7.34 -6.83 -8.52
N ASP A 29 -7.85 -6.35 -7.39
CA ASP A 29 -7.70 -4.95 -6.98
C ASP A 29 -6.48 -4.77 -6.09
N TYR A 30 -6.07 -5.80 -5.33
CA TYR A 30 -4.86 -5.74 -4.50
C TYR A 30 -4.13 -7.08 -4.41
N ILE A 31 -2.81 -7.02 -4.18
CA ILE A 31 -1.94 -8.18 -3.97
C ILE A 31 -0.95 -7.92 -2.85
N VAL A 32 -0.38 -8.99 -2.27
CA VAL A 32 0.83 -8.87 -1.44
C VAL A 32 1.99 -8.53 -2.37
N LEU A 33 2.63 -7.39 -2.13
CA LEU A 33 3.74 -6.89 -2.91
C LEU A 33 5.08 -7.47 -2.41
N THR A 34 5.31 -7.35 -1.11
CA THR A 34 6.55 -7.75 -0.42
C THR A 34 6.30 -7.80 1.10
N SER A 35 7.36 -7.85 1.90
CA SER A 35 7.31 -7.69 3.34
C SER A 35 8.30 -6.62 3.82
N PHE A 36 7.94 -5.86 4.85
CA PHE A 36 8.82 -4.91 5.53
C PHE A 36 8.76 -5.15 7.04
N ALA A 37 9.93 -5.34 7.68
CA ALA A 37 10.03 -5.67 9.10
C ALA A 37 9.01 -6.75 9.53
N VAL A 38 9.01 -7.88 8.81
CA VAL A 38 8.08 -9.03 8.93
C VAL A 38 6.59 -8.77 8.66
N ASN A 39 6.18 -7.52 8.41
CA ASN A 39 4.80 -7.17 8.06
C ASN A 39 4.59 -7.25 6.56
N ALA A 40 3.45 -7.79 6.14
CA ALA A 40 3.07 -7.81 4.72
C ALA A 40 2.81 -6.40 4.20
N VAL A 41 3.34 -6.11 3.02
CA VAL A 41 3.14 -4.87 2.28
C VAL A 41 2.25 -5.19 1.09
N TYR A 42 1.18 -4.43 0.91
CA TYR A 42 0.18 -4.65 -0.13
C TYR A 42 0.27 -3.58 -1.21
N ALA A 43 0.12 -3.99 -2.46
CA ALA A 43 -0.15 -3.10 -3.57
C ALA A 43 -1.67 -3.08 -3.84
N LEU A 44 -2.24 -1.88 -3.93
CA LEU A 44 -3.64 -1.64 -4.27
C LEU A 44 -3.72 -0.86 -5.59
N PHE A 45 -4.55 -1.32 -6.52
CA PHE A 45 -4.80 -0.72 -7.82
C PHE A 45 -6.23 -0.19 -7.87
N VAL A 46 -6.37 1.12 -8.03
CA VAL A 46 -7.68 1.79 -8.08
C VAL A 46 -7.89 2.36 -9.48
N PRO A 47 -8.93 1.94 -10.23
CA PRO A 47 -9.26 2.52 -11.51
C PRO A 47 -9.55 4.02 -11.37
N GLN A 48 -9.07 4.82 -12.31
CA GLN A 48 -9.47 6.22 -12.38
C GLN A 48 -10.74 6.32 -13.23
N SER A 49 -11.77 7.02 -12.73
CA SER A 49 -13.07 7.14 -13.41
C SER A 49 -12.96 7.69 -14.83
N ASP A 50 -11.93 8.50 -15.10
CA ASP A 50 -11.81 9.29 -16.32
C ASP A 50 -10.67 8.80 -17.25
N SER A 51 -10.10 7.61 -17.00
CA SER A 51 -9.03 7.07 -17.85
C SER A 51 -8.86 5.56 -17.73
N ASP A 52 -8.29 4.92 -18.75
CA ASP A 52 -7.85 3.50 -18.70
C ASP A 52 -6.63 3.27 -17.79
N ARG A 53 -6.27 4.25 -16.94
CA ARG A 53 -5.15 4.18 -16.03
C ARG A 53 -5.62 3.83 -14.63
N PHE A 54 -4.75 3.14 -13.91
CA PHE A 54 -4.92 2.84 -12.49
C PHE A 54 -4.00 3.75 -11.68
N LYS A 55 -4.50 4.23 -10.53
CA LYS A 55 -3.62 4.69 -9.46
C LYS A 55 -3.18 3.48 -8.65
N SER A 56 -1.89 3.46 -8.33
CA SER A 56 -1.31 2.40 -7.52
C SER A 56 -0.91 2.96 -6.16
N TYR A 57 -1.22 2.19 -5.11
CA TYR A 57 -0.91 2.53 -3.74
C TYR A 57 -0.14 1.39 -3.08
N THR A 58 0.77 1.74 -2.18
CA THR A 58 1.40 0.78 -1.28
C THR A 58 0.86 0.98 0.14
N ILE A 59 0.46 -0.12 0.77
CA ILE A 59 -0.18 -0.12 2.09
C ILE A 59 0.61 -1.04 3.02
N MET A 60 0.98 -0.54 4.19
CA MET A 60 1.73 -1.30 5.19
C MET A 60 1.38 -0.87 6.60
N THR A 61 1.65 -1.77 7.55
CA THR A 61 1.60 -1.46 8.98
C THR A 61 3.00 -1.56 9.58
N TYR A 62 3.38 -0.57 10.37
CA TYR A 62 4.63 -0.58 11.12
C TYR A 62 4.44 0.18 12.45
N HIS A 63 4.92 -0.39 13.56
CA HIS A 63 4.75 0.17 14.91
C HIS A 63 3.32 0.62 15.25
N SER A 64 2.31 -0.21 14.92
CA SER A 64 0.89 0.10 15.13
C SER A 64 0.41 1.36 14.40
N ILE A 65 1.04 1.69 13.27
CA ILE A 65 0.65 2.76 12.37
C ILE A 65 0.38 2.17 10.99
N LEU A 66 -0.76 2.50 10.41
CA LEU A 66 -1.11 2.25 9.02
C LEU A 66 -0.55 3.38 8.15
N TYR A 67 0.23 3.00 7.13
CA TYR A 67 0.76 3.90 6.12
C TYR A 67 0.15 3.56 4.76
N ILE A 68 -0.30 4.58 4.04
CA ILE A 68 -0.69 4.47 2.62
C ILE A 68 0.13 5.47 1.82
N PHE A 69 0.77 4.95 0.79
CA PHE A 69 1.57 5.73 -0.12
C PHE A 69 1.00 5.68 -1.53
N GLU A 70 0.96 6.82 -2.22
CA GLU A 70 0.65 6.89 -3.65
C GLU A 70 1.93 6.71 -4.47
N MET A 71 1.89 5.79 -5.43
CA MET A 71 3.02 5.48 -6.30
C MET A 71 3.05 6.42 -7.51
N THR A 72 4.24 6.85 -7.93
CA THR A 72 4.39 7.97 -8.89
C THR A 72 4.62 7.53 -10.34
N ASN A 73 4.38 6.24 -10.66
CA ASN A 73 4.52 5.64 -11.99
C ASN A 73 5.93 5.70 -12.60
N LYS A 74 6.98 5.95 -11.80
CA LYS A 74 8.35 6.11 -12.33
C LYS A 74 9.05 4.78 -12.65
N ARG A 75 8.61 3.67 -12.04
CA ARG A 75 9.18 2.31 -12.17
C ARG A 75 8.12 1.24 -11.86
N ASP A 76 8.52 -0.03 -11.78
CA ASP A 76 7.71 -1.06 -11.14
C ASP A 76 7.47 -0.71 -9.66
N ILE A 77 6.27 -1.02 -9.17
CA ILE A 77 5.80 -0.63 -7.82
C ILE A 77 6.70 -1.18 -6.72
N LYS A 78 7.24 -2.39 -6.91
CA LYS A 78 8.10 -3.03 -5.91
C LYS A 78 9.42 -2.28 -5.76
N SER A 79 10.12 -2.01 -6.86
CA SER A 79 11.37 -1.25 -6.82
C SER A 79 11.17 0.17 -6.29
N GLU A 80 10.08 0.86 -6.68
CA GLU A 80 9.78 2.20 -6.14
C GLU A 80 9.56 2.16 -4.62
N PHE A 81 8.87 1.14 -4.10
CA PHE A 81 8.70 0.96 -2.66
C PHE A 81 10.04 0.66 -1.96
N GLU A 82 10.83 -0.28 -2.48
CA GLU A 82 12.10 -0.70 -1.86
C GLU A 82 13.16 0.41 -1.86
N ASP A 83 13.16 1.30 -2.84
CA ASP A 83 14.05 2.46 -2.88
C ASP A 83 13.62 3.53 -1.87
N GLU A 84 12.32 3.83 -1.79
CA GLU A 84 11.81 4.88 -0.92
C GLU A 84 11.77 4.46 0.56
N ILE A 85 11.50 3.18 0.87
CA ILE A 85 11.44 2.72 2.26
C ILE A 85 12.80 2.84 2.97
N LYS A 86 13.90 2.89 2.21
CA LYS A 86 15.26 3.13 2.72
C LYS A 86 15.49 4.59 3.11
N THR A 87 14.71 5.52 2.56
CA THR A 87 14.85 6.97 2.79
C THR A 87 13.82 7.51 3.78
N VAL A 88 12.78 6.75 4.09
CA VAL A 88 11.75 7.12 5.07
C VAL A 88 12.25 6.84 6.49
N ASP A 89 12.26 7.89 7.32
CA ASP A 89 12.46 7.78 8.77
C ASP A 89 11.09 7.57 9.44
N PHE A 90 10.96 6.50 10.23
CA PHE A 90 9.67 5.96 10.68
C PHE A 90 9.20 6.42 12.06
#